data_AF-A0A2V7TS40-F1
#
_entry.id   AF-A0A2V7TS40-F1
#
_cell.length_a   1.000
_cell.length_b   1.000
_cell.length_c   1.000
_cell.angle_alpha   90.00
_cell.angle_beta   90.00
_cell.angle_gamma   90.00
#
_symmetry.space_group_name_H-M   'P 1'
#
loop_
_entity.id
_entity.type
_entity.pdbx_description
1 polymer ?
#
loop_
_entity_poly.entity_id
_entity_poly.type
_entity_poly.pdbx_seq_one_letter_code
_entity_poly.pdbx_strand_id
1 'polypeptide(L)'
;MQHALALLWDAGLTVGHSFRTVGECVAMAKGDLHSRTALSEARLVTGSATLHARLIEQMDAAVFGSARTTQSFLEALRFDLGERYERFGRAVGLQEPHVKESAGGLRDLHVVLWVAHALFGARGLAALHEEGRISDRERRSALRAYDQLHPGPPTDAGRQPRLPRAPRRAGLRAVHA
;
A
#
# COMPACT_ATOMS: atom_id res chain seq x y z
N MET A 1 9.78 -21.50 15.99
CA MET A 1 8.75 -20.85 15.15
C MET A 1 7.32 -21.22 15.55
N GLN A 2 7.04 -22.49 15.89
CA GLN A 2 5.71 -22.93 16.34
C GLN A 2 5.17 -22.18 17.57
N HIS A 3 6.02 -21.84 18.56
CA HIS A 3 5.60 -21.04 19.71
C HIS A 3 5.17 -19.59 19.36
N ALA A 4 5.76 -18.98 18.32
CA ALA A 4 5.37 -17.63 17.92
C ALA A 4 3.98 -17.61 17.27
N LEU A 5 3.61 -18.68 16.55
CA LEU A 5 2.27 -18.83 15.98
C LEU A 5 1.22 -19.04 17.07
N ALA A 6 1.52 -19.85 18.08
CA ALA A 6 0.63 -20.05 19.23
C ALA A 6 0.35 -18.72 19.95
N LEU A 7 1.41 -17.94 20.25
CA LEU A 7 1.26 -16.63 20.89
C LEU A 7 0.45 -15.62 20.05
N LEU A 8 0.57 -15.66 18.72
CA LEU A 8 -0.23 -14.80 17.84
C LEU A 8 -1.71 -15.23 17.84
N TRP A 9 -1.97 -16.53 17.87
CA TRP A 9 -3.34 -17.05 17.99
C TRP A 9 -3.96 -16.73 19.35
N ASP A 10 -3.20 -16.86 20.43
CA ASP A 10 -3.64 -16.49 21.78
C ASP A 10 -3.95 -14.99 21.87
N ALA A 11 -3.26 -14.17 21.07
CA ALA A 11 -3.57 -12.74 20.90
C ALA A 11 -4.77 -12.47 19.96
N GLY A 12 -5.47 -13.51 19.49
CA GLY A 12 -6.65 -13.41 18.63
C GLY A 12 -6.33 -13.19 17.13
N LEU A 13 -5.06 -13.30 16.72
CA LEU A 13 -4.66 -13.12 15.33
C LEU A 13 -4.64 -14.45 14.58
N THR A 14 -5.48 -14.56 13.55
CA THR A 14 -5.43 -15.68 12.60
C THR A 14 -4.31 -15.44 11.59
N VAL A 15 -3.14 -16.03 11.80
CA VAL A 15 -1.96 -15.86 10.95
C VAL A 15 -1.68 -17.10 10.09
N GLY A 16 -1.59 -16.90 8.78
CA GLY A 16 -1.04 -17.90 7.86
C GLY A 16 0.48 -17.90 7.88
N HIS A 17 1.11 -19.07 7.96
CA HIS A 17 2.57 -19.21 7.83
C HIS A 17 2.93 -19.59 6.39
N SER A 18 3.92 -18.92 5.81
CA SER A 18 4.48 -19.30 4.51
C SER A 18 5.91 -18.80 4.41
N PHE A 19 6.80 -19.66 3.90
CA PHE A 19 8.16 -19.30 3.54
C PHE A 19 8.26 -19.22 2.04
N ARG A 20 8.84 -18.12 1.55
CA ARG A 20 9.04 -17.89 0.13
C ARG A 20 10.39 -17.23 -0.09
N THR A 21 11.02 -17.62 -1.18
CA THR A 21 12.14 -16.91 -1.77
C THR A 21 11.66 -15.58 -2.38
N VAL A 22 12.58 -14.66 -2.60
CA VAL A 22 12.26 -13.38 -3.27
C VAL A 22 11.65 -13.61 -4.65
N GLY A 23 12.17 -14.59 -5.41
CA GLY A 23 11.65 -14.92 -6.74
C GLY A 23 10.21 -15.41 -6.71
N GLU A 24 9.84 -16.24 -5.74
CA GLU A 24 8.47 -16.71 -5.55
C GLU A 24 7.52 -15.57 -5.16
N CYS A 25 7.95 -14.65 -4.29
CA CYS A 25 7.17 -13.45 -3.96
C CYS A 25 6.89 -12.61 -5.21
N VAL A 26 7.91 -12.38 -6.04
CA VAL A 26 7.76 -11.64 -7.30
C VAL A 26 6.83 -12.37 -8.28
N ALA A 27 6.93 -13.70 -8.38
CA ALA A 27 6.04 -14.49 -9.24
C ALA A 27 4.58 -14.38 -8.80
N MET A 28 4.31 -14.47 -7.48
CA MET A 28 2.97 -14.27 -6.94
C MET A 28 2.42 -12.86 -7.19
N ALA A 29 3.25 -11.83 -6.96
CA ALA A 29 2.86 -10.45 -7.23
C ALA A 29 2.50 -10.21 -8.70
N LYS A 30 3.10 -10.96 -9.63
CA LYS A 30 2.71 -10.90 -11.05
C LYS A 30 1.38 -11.60 -11.32
N GLY A 31 1.11 -12.69 -10.60
CA GLY A 31 -0.06 -13.55 -10.81
C GLY A 31 -1.39 -12.94 -10.35
N ASP A 32 -1.42 -12.23 -9.23
CA ASP A 32 -2.67 -11.67 -8.70
C ASP A 32 -2.50 -10.29 -8.04
N LEU A 33 -3.57 -9.49 -8.06
CA LEU A 33 -3.58 -8.13 -7.56
C LEU A 33 -3.42 -8.06 -6.04
N HIS A 34 -3.96 -9.03 -5.30
CA HIS A 34 -3.96 -9.02 -3.84
C HIS A 34 -2.57 -9.28 -3.27
N SER A 35 -1.87 -10.30 -3.79
CA SER A 35 -0.48 -10.56 -3.48
C SER A 35 0.40 -9.38 -3.86
N ARG A 36 0.13 -8.74 -5.00
CA ARG A 36 0.88 -7.58 -5.46
C ARG A 36 0.79 -6.40 -4.49
N THR A 37 -0.42 -6.02 -4.08
CA THR A 37 -0.60 -4.90 -3.14
C THR A 37 -0.03 -5.24 -1.77
N ALA A 38 -0.31 -6.43 -1.24
CA ALA A 38 0.20 -6.90 0.05
C ALA A 38 1.74 -6.91 0.11
N LEU A 39 2.41 -7.43 -0.94
CA LEU A 39 3.87 -7.49 -1.01
C LEU A 39 4.51 -6.11 -1.25
N SER A 40 3.81 -5.20 -1.94
CA SER A 40 4.31 -3.83 -2.16
C SER A 40 4.37 -3.03 -0.86
N GLU A 41 3.50 -3.36 0.10
CA GLU A 41 3.41 -2.75 1.43
C GLU A 41 4.19 -3.53 2.51
N ALA A 42 5.02 -4.49 2.11
CA ALA A 42 5.79 -5.29 3.06
C ALA A 42 6.68 -4.41 3.96
N ARG A 43 6.67 -4.73 5.27
CA ARG A 43 7.49 -4.07 6.29
C ARG A 43 8.38 -5.09 6.99
N LEU A 44 9.65 -4.77 7.15
CA LEU A 44 10.57 -5.53 7.98
C LEU A 44 10.14 -5.41 9.46
N VAL A 45 9.69 -6.52 10.04
CA VAL A 45 9.44 -6.64 11.49
C VAL A 45 10.70 -7.13 12.19
N THR A 46 11.34 -8.17 11.66
CA THR A 46 12.59 -8.74 12.15
C THR A 46 13.30 -9.52 11.04
N GLY A 47 14.59 -9.81 11.21
CA GLY A 47 15.40 -10.57 10.25
C GLY A 47 16.33 -9.71 9.40
N SER A 48 16.71 -10.22 8.22
CA SER A 48 17.72 -9.59 7.37
C SER A 48 17.18 -8.37 6.63
N ALA A 49 17.71 -7.19 6.98
CA ALA A 49 17.42 -5.94 6.27
C ALA A 49 17.88 -5.97 4.80
N THR A 50 19.00 -6.64 4.51
CA THR A 50 19.50 -6.83 3.14
C THR A 50 18.54 -7.65 2.29
N LEU A 51 17.99 -8.73 2.85
CA LEU A 51 17.01 -9.57 2.14
C LEU A 51 15.72 -8.79 1.88
N HIS A 52 15.25 -8.02 2.87
CA HIS A 52 14.09 -7.15 2.71
C HIS A 52 14.31 -6.08 1.64
N ALA A 53 15.48 -5.42 1.62
CA ALA A 53 15.80 -4.43 0.59
C ALA A 53 15.80 -5.06 -0.81
N ARG A 54 16.37 -6.25 -0.98
CA ARG A 54 16.34 -7.02 -2.23
C ARG A 54 14.93 -7.37 -2.67
N LEU A 55 14.06 -7.76 -1.73
CA LEU A 55 12.64 -8.02 -2.03
C LEU A 55 11.98 -6.78 -2.59
N ILE A 56 12.12 -5.65 -1.90
CA ILE A 56 11.52 -4.38 -2.30
C ILE A 56 12.02 -3.93 -3.69
N GLU A 57 13.32 -3.99 -3.93
CA GLU A 57 13.92 -3.62 -5.21
C GLU A 57 13.41 -4.49 -6.36
N GLN A 58 13.41 -5.81 -6.18
CA GLN A 58 12.94 -6.73 -7.23
C GLN A 58 11.43 -6.61 -7.48
N MET A 59 10.64 -6.36 -6.43
CA MET A 59 9.22 -6.07 -6.56
C MET A 59 8.99 -4.79 -7.37
N ASP A 60 9.66 -3.69 -7.02
CA ASP A 60 9.49 -2.41 -7.70
C ASP A 60 9.94 -2.50 -9.17
N ALA A 61 11.03 -3.22 -9.46
CA ALA A 61 11.48 -3.47 -10.83
C ALA A 61 10.51 -4.37 -11.62
N ALA A 62 9.97 -5.41 -10.99
CA ALA A 62 9.10 -6.37 -11.66
C ALA A 62 7.68 -5.84 -11.92
N VAL A 63 7.16 -5.02 -10.99
CA VAL A 63 5.77 -4.55 -10.99
C VAL A 63 5.65 -3.14 -11.55
N PHE A 64 6.65 -2.27 -11.34
CA PHE A 64 6.65 -0.86 -11.76
C PHE A 64 7.84 -0.50 -12.67
N GLY A 65 8.51 -1.52 -13.25
CA GLY A 65 9.66 -1.32 -14.14
C GLY A 65 9.30 -0.92 -15.57
N SER A 66 8.03 -1.07 -15.98
CA SER A 66 7.60 -0.67 -17.32
C SER A 66 6.26 0.08 -17.29
N ALA A 67 6.06 0.98 -18.26
CA ALA A 67 4.79 1.69 -18.44
C ALA A 67 3.62 0.72 -18.66
N ARG A 68 3.85 -0.38 -19.40
CA ARG A 68 2.83 -1.42 -19.65
C ARG A 68 2.41 -2.11 -18.34
N THR A 69 3.36 -2.54 -17.52
CA THR A 69 3.05 -3.22 -16.25
C THR A 69 2.34 -2.28 -15.28
N THR A 70 2.78 -1.03 -15.23
CA THR A 70 2.15 0.02 -14.41
C THR A 70 0.72 0.27 -14.86
N GLN A 71 0.48 0.43 -16.17
CA GLN A 71 -0.86 0.62 -16.72
C GLN A 71 -1.79 -0.56 -16.42
N SER A 72 -1.32 -1.79 -16.62
CA SER A 72 -2.08 -3.01 -16.29
C SER A 72 -2.43 -3.08 -14.80
N PHE A 73 -1.54 -2.63 -13.92
CA PHE A 73 -1.82 -2.53 -12.48
C PHE A 73 -2.90 -1.50 -12.16
N LEU A 74 -2.83 -0.30 -12.76
CA LEU A 74 -3.83 0.75 -12.55
C LEU A 74 -5.21 0.32 -13.06
N GLU A 75 -5.27 -0.38 -14.19
CA GLU A 75 -6.50 -0.94 -14.73
C GLU A 75 -7.09 -2.01 -13.79
N ALA A 76 -6.26 -2.91 -13.27
CA ALA A 76 -6.68 -3.91 -12.30
C ALA A 76 -7.21 -3.27 -11.00
N LEU A 77 -6.53 -2.24 -10.48
CA LEU A 77 -7.01 -1.47 -9.33
C LEU A 77 -8.36 -0.79 -9.59
N ARG A 78 -8.53 -0.20 -10.78
CA ARG A 78 -9.78 0.48 -11.15
C ARG A 78 -10.94 -0.51 -11.25
N PHE A 79 -10.71 -1.71 -11.78
CA PHE A 79 -11.70 -2.76 -11.85
C PHE A 79 -12.09 -3.25 -10.44
N ASP A 80 -11.10 -3.60 -9.63
CA ASP A 80 -11.29 -4.06 -8.24
C ASP A 80 -12.01 -3.03 -7.36
N LEU A 81 -11.72 -1.73 -7.56
CA LEU A 81 -12.46 -0.64 -6.91
C LEU A 81 -13.93 -0.57 -7.37
N GLY A 82 -14.18 -0.76 -8.66
CA GLY A 82 -15.52 -0.81 -9.23
C GLY A 82 -16.36 -1.94 -8.62
N GLU A 83 -15.83 -3.16 -8.58
CA GLU A 83 -16.51 -4.31 -7.99
C GLU A 83 -16.84 -4.10 -6.51
N ARG A 84 -15.93 -3.48 -5.75
CA ARG A 84 -16.18 -3.12 -4.35
C ARG A 84 -17.34 -2.15 -4.22
N TYR A 85 -17.37 -1.10 -5.03
CA TYR A 85 -18.45 -0.11 -4.96
C TYR A 85 -19.81 -0.71 -5.32
N GLU A 86 -19.87 -1.66 -6.26
CA GLU A 86 -21.12 -2.39 -6.54
C GLU A 86 -21.54 -3.27 -5.37
N ARG A 87 -20.60 -3.88 -4.65
CA ARG A 87 -20.90 -4.79 -3.53
C ARG A 87 -21.19 -4.09 -2.20
N PHE A 88 -20.49 -3.00 -1.90
CA PHE A 88 -20.52 -2.32 -0.60
C PHE A 88 -21.13 -0.92 -0.65
N GLY A 89 -21.45 -0.43 -1.85
CA GLY A 89 -22.09 0.86 -2.08
C GLY A 89 -21.13 1.96 -2.55
N ARG A 90 -21.52 2.65 -3.62
CA ARG A 90 -20.80 3.81 -4.20
C ARG A 90 -21.17 5.15 -3.55
N ALA A 91 -22.30 5.22 -2.85
CA ALA A 91 -22.83 6.47 -2.33
C ALA A 91 -22.02 6.97 -1.13
N VAL A 92 -21.56 8.22 -1.21
CA VAL A 92 -20.96 8.93 -0.09
C VAL A 92 -22.06 9.28 0.90
N GLY A 93 -21.92 8.89 2.17
CA GLY A 93 -22.91 9.16 3.21
C GLY A 93 -24.02 8.12 3.36
N LEU A 94 -23.74 6.85 3.05
CA LEU A 94 -24.58 5.73 3.50
C LEU A 94 -24.79 5.83 5.02
N GLN A 95 -26.01 5.51 5.48
CA GLN A 95 -26.36 5.57 6.90
C GLN A 95 -25.54 4.57 7.74
N GLU A 96 -25.19 3.42 7.15
CA GLU A 96 -24.31 2.41 7.73
C GLU A 96 -23.26 1.98 6.67
N PRO A 97 -22.19 2.75 6.46
CA PRO A 97 -21.18 2.47 5.46
C PRO A 97 -20.20 1.39 5.94
N HIS A 98 -19.68 0.60 5.01
CA HIS A 98 -18.60 -0.33 5.32
C HIS A 98 -17.26 0.40 5.45
N VAL A 99 -16.84 0.72 6.68
CA VAL A 99 -15.63 1.49 7.07
C VAL A 99 -14.37 1.15 6.24
N LYS A 100 -14.22 -0.12 5.83
CA LYS A 100 -13.10 -0.57 5.01
C LYS A 100 -13.32 -0.51 3.49
N GLU A 101 -14.52 -0.83 2.99
CA GLU A 101 -14.70 -1.24 1.58
C GLU A 101 -15.73 -0.38 0.81
N SER A 102 -16.57 0.42 1.50
CA SER A 102 -17.45 1.37 0.84
C SER A 102 -16.66 2.58 0.33
N ALA A 103 -17.26 3.36 -0.58
CA ALA A 103 -16.68 4.61 -1.05
C ALA A 103 -16.32 5.55 0.13
N GLY A 104 -15.10 6.09 0.10
CA GLY A 104 -14.51 6.90 1.17
C GLY A 104 -13.94 6.10 2.35
N GLY A 105 -13.94 4.77 2.30
CA GLY A 105 -13.40 3.90 3.33
C GLY A 105 -11.87 3.75 3.29
N LEU A 106 -11.32 2.96 4.22
CA LEU A 106 -9.87 2.74 4.33
C LEU A 106 -9.23 2.21 3.05
N ARG A 107 -9.95 1.38 2.29
CA ARG A 107 -9.43 0.81 1.05
C ARG A 107 -9.11 1.87 0.01
N ASP A 108 -9.94 2.91 -0.10
CA ASP A 108 -9.75 3.97 -1.09
C ASP A 108 -8.46 4.74 -0.79
N LEU A 109 -8.14 4.96 0.49
CA LEU A 109 -6.87 5.53 0.89
C LEU A 109 -5.69 4.64 0.50
N HIS A 110 -5.77 3.32 0.72
CA HIS A 110 -4.72 2.40 0.27
C HIS A 110 -4.58 2.41 -1.26
N VAL A 111 -5.68 2.47 -2.02
CA VAL A 111 -5.64 2.60 -3.48
C VAL A 111 -4.88 3.85 -3.91
N VAL A 112 -5.15 5.01 -3.27
CA VAL A 112 -4.40 6.25 -3.53
C VAL A 112 -2.90 6.06 -3.28
N LEU A 113 -2.53 5.41 -2.17
CA LEU A 113 -1.12 5.14 -1.85
C LEU A 113 -0.47 4.17 -2.85
N TRP A 114 -1.18 3.15 -3.31
CA TRP A 114 -0.68 2.22 -4.32
C TRP A 114 -0.49 2.87 -5.68
N VAL A 115 -1.43 3.72 -6.10
CA VAL A 115 -1.33 4.50 -7.34
C VAL A 115 -0.14 5.47 -7.24
N ALA A 116 0.00 6.16 -6.11
CA ALA A 116 1.15 7.03 -5.83
C ALA A 116 2.49 6.30 -5.90
N HIS A 117 2.57 5.11 -5.29
CA HIS A 117 3.76 4.28 -5.34
C HIS A 117 4.08 3.83 -6.77
N ALA A 118 3.06 3.38 -7.51
CA ALA A 118 3.23 2.91 -8.89
C ALA A 118 3.66 4.01 -9.86
N LEU A 119 3.13 5.23 -9.72
CA LEU A 119 3.39 6.35 -10.64
C LEU A 119 4.63 7.16 -10.26
N PHE A 120 4.88 7.34 -8.97
CA PHE A 120 5.88 8.28 -8.47
C PHE A 120 6.98 7.62 -7.62
N GLY A 121 6.80 6.36 -7.22
CA GLY A 121 7.69 5.70 -6.24
C GLY A 121 7.52 6.23 -4.82
N ALA A 122 6.51 7.09 -4.59
CA ALA A 122 6.23 7.69 -3.31
C ALA A 122 5.58 6.69 -2.36
N ARG A 123 6.25 6.40 -1.25
CA ARG A 123 5.78 5.49 -0.21
C ARG A 123 5.17 6.29 0.94
N GLY A 124 3.84 6.41 0.94
CA GLY A 124 3.08 7.08 1.99
C GLY A 124 2.78 8.57 1.75
N LEU A 125 1.91 9.13 2.60
CA LEU A 125 1.42 10.52 2.48
C LEU A 125 2.51 11.58 2.69
N ALA A 126 3.51 11.30 3.54
CA ALA A 126 4.64 12.23 3.72
C ALA A 126 5.47 12.36 2.44
N ALA A 127 5.82 11.24 1.79
CA ALA A 127 6.57 11.24 0.54
C ALA A 127 5.83 12.00 -0.57
N LEU A 128 4.52 11.77 -0.72
CA LEU A 128 3.68 12.50 -1.68
C LEU A 128 3.68 14.01 -1.46
N HIS A 129 3.69 14.44 -0.20
CA HIS A 129 3.74 15.87 0.14
C HIS A 129 5.13 16.47 -0.10
N GLU A 130 6.19 15.78 0.33
CA GLU A 130 7.58 16.21 0.10
C GLU A 130 7.90 16.35 -1.39
N GLU A 131 7.30 15.52 -2.24
CA GLU A 131 7.42 15.56 -3.70
C GLU A 131 6.47 16.57 -4.38
N GLY A 132 5.66 17.30 -3.61
CA GLY A 132 4.72 18.30 -4.13
C GLY A 132 3.54 17.72 -4.91
N ARG A 133 3.23 16.42 -4.75
CA ARG A 133 2.10 15.75 -5.42
C ARG A 133 0.76 16.02 -4.74
N ILE A 134 0.80 16.29 -3.44
CA ILE A 134 -0.36 16.69 -2.65
C ILE A 134 -0.02 17.91 -1.79
N SER A 135 -1.02 18.77 -1.60
CA SER A 135 -0.95 19.89 -0.66
C SER A 135 -0.90 19.40 0.79
N ASP A 136 -0.39 20.25 1.69
CA ASP A 136 -0.43 19.95 3.12
C ASP A 136 -1.89 19.84 3.66
N ARG A 137 -2.84 20.54 3.03
CA ARG A 137 -4.27 20.42 3.33
C ARG A 137 -4.78 19.02 3.04
N GLU A 138 -4.48 18.47 1.86
CA GLU A 138 -4.87 17.11 1.46
C GLU A 138 -4.20 16.06 2.34
N ARG A 139 -2.91 16.22 2.62
CA ARG A 139 -2.16 15.34 3.54
C ARG A 139 -2.83 15.29 4.91
N ARG A 140 -3.14 16.44 5.51
CA ARG A 140 -3.83 16.51 6.82
C ARG A 140 -5.24 15.93 6.76
N SER A 141 -5.96 16.13 5.65
CA SER A 141 -7.29 15.55 5.48
C SER A 141 -7.25 14.02 5.42
N ALA A 142 -6.30 13.46 4.68
CA ALA A 142 -6.12 12.01 4.56
C ALA A 142 -5.69 11.36 5.89
N LEU A 143 -4.83 12.02 6.66
CA LEU A 143 -4.44 11.55 8.00
C LEU A 143 -5.63 11.55 8.97
N ARG A 144 -6.41 12.63 9.00
CA ARG A 144 -7.62 12.67 9.84
C ARG A 144 -8.62 11.58 9.47
N ALA A 145 -8.82 11.34 8.17
CA ALA A 145 -9.69 10.27 7.71
C ALA A 145 -9.17 8.90 8.18
N TYR A 146 -7.86 8.66 8.06
CA TYR A 146 -7.25 7.42 8.56
C TYR A 146 -7.45 7.23 10.06
N ASP A 147 -7.18 8.26 10.86
CA ASP A 147 -7.33 8.20 12.32
C ASP A 147 -8.78 7.96 12.76
N GLN A 148 -9.75 8.53 12.05
CA GLN A 148 -11.18 8.32 12.32
C GLN A 148 -11.64 6.90 11.96
N LEU A 149 -11.11 6.35 10.87
CA LEU A 149 -11.46 5.01 10.39
C LEU A 149 -10.64 3.90 11.09
N HIS A 150 -9.53 4.26 11.75
CA HIS A 150 -8.65 3.39 12.51
C HIS A 150 -8.42 3.96 13.93
N PRO A 151 -9.39 3.82 14.85
CA PRO A 151 -9.20 4.26 16.22
C PRO A 151 -8.16 3.37 16.92
N GLY A 152 -6.89 3.74 16.83
CA GLY A 152 -5.84 3.24 17.71
C GLY A 152 -5.95 3.87 19.11
N PRO A 153 -5.24 3.33 20.12
CA PRO A 153 -5.08 4.06 21.39
C PRO A 153 -4.51 5.46 21.11
N PRO A 154 -4.83 6.47 21.95
CA PRO A 154 -4.48 7.86 21.69
C PRO A 154 -2.98 7.98 21.39
N THR A 155 -2.67 8.26 20.13
CA THR A 155 -1.30 8.35 19.65
C THR A 155 -0.83 9.77 19.86
N ASP A 156 0.21 9.95 20.68
CA ASP A 156 0.93 11.21 20.81
C ASP A 156 1.33 11.69 19.41
N ALA A 157 0.91 12.91 19.10
CA ALA A 157 0.99 13.47 17.77
C ALA A 157 2.44 13.48 17.26
N GLY A 158 2.72 12.80 16.15
CA GLY A 158 3.88 13.16 15.31
C GLY A 158 4.83 12.06 14.85
N ARG A 159 4.58 10.77 15.10
CA ARG A 159 5.46 9.71 14.57
C ARG A 159 4.80 8.91 13.45
N GLN A 160 4.80 9.46 12.23
CA GLN A 160 4.58 8.60 11.06
C GLN A 160 5.72 7.57 10.95
N PRO A 161 5.43 6.30 10.62
CA PRO A 161 6.48 5.32 10.34
C PRO A 161 7.29 5.79 9.12
N ARG A 162 8.57 6.09 9.35
CA ARG A 162 9.50 6.48 8.27
C ARG A 162 9.74 5.26 7.37
N LEU A 163 9.15 5.25 6.19
CA LEU A 163 9.53 4.31 5.13
C LEU A 163 10.90 4.72 4.58
N PRO A 164 11.80 3.76 4.27
CA PRO A 164 13.09 4.09 3.66
C PRO A 164 12.85 4.78 2.31
N ARG A 165 13.57 5.88 2.07
CA ARG A 165 13.51 6.65 0.82
C ARG A 165 13.88 5.74 -0.36
N ALA A 166 13.04 5.70 -1.38
CA ALA A 166 13.38 5.05 -2.64
C ALA A 166 14.62 5.73 -3.26
N PRO A 167 15.52 4.99 -3.93
CA PRO A 167 16.61 5.61 -4.68
C PRO A 167 16.03 6.52 -5.76
N ARG A 168 16.51 7.77 -5.83
CA ARG A 168 16.10 8.75 -6.83
C ARG A 168 16.30 8.17 -8.22
N ARG A 169 15.20 7.85 -8.93
CA ARG A 169 15.27 7.56 -10.37
C ARG A 169 15.75 8.84 -11.08
N ALA A 170 16.92 8.78 -11.70
CA ALA A 170 17.45 9.86 -12.50
C ALA A 170 16.54 10.10 -13.71
N GLY A 171 15.96 11.31 -13.77
CA GLY A 171 15.47 12.02 -14.94
C GLY A 171 14.68 11.23 -15.99
N LEU A 172 13.36 11.12 -15.83
CA LEU A 172 12.49 11.21 -17.01
C LEU A 172 12.30 12.70 -17.32
N ARG A 173 13.05 13.19 -18.31
CA ARG A 173 12.72 14.47 -18.97
C ARG A 173 11.35 14.31 -19.62
N ALA A 174 10.44 15.21 -19.28
CA ALA A 174 9.19 15.41 -19.99
C ALA A 174 9.49 15.63 -21.47
N VAL A 175 9.01 14.74 -22.33
CA VAL A 175 8.90 14.98 -23.76
C VAL A 175 7.54 15.62 -23.97
N HIS A 176 7.53 16.96 -24.04
CA HIS A 176 6.46 17.70 -24.70
C HIS A 176 6.96 18.05 -26.10
N ALA A 177 6.31 17.46 -27.11
CA ALA A 177 6.20 17.96 -28.47
C ALA A 177 4.78 17.62 -28.95
#